data_AF-A0A7S2M997-F1
#
_entry.id   AF-A0A7S2M997-F1
#
_cell.length_a   1.000
_cell.length_b   1.000
_cell.length_c   1.000
_cell.angle_alpha   90.00
_cell.angle_beta   90.00
_cell.angle_gamma   90.00
#
_symmetry.space_group_name_H-M   'P 1'
#
loop_
_entity.id
_entity.type
_entity.pdbx_description
1 polymer ?
#
loop_
_entity_poly.entity_id
_entity_poly.type
_entity_poly.pdbx_seq_one_letter_code
_entity_poly.pdbx_strand_id
1 'polypeptide(L)'
;FTAPAGTFMIFMDWFGRVFWTIEFPFSFFVGYHKEGVVEMRVDRIAWNYAKSWLPFDVAIISVDWCVYGLAQVTKDAQGGEGQARGGEESFTIMRLAKAVKFLRLMRLLRLFKASGVLSEMIDRIQSEWCLIMVGIIKLIIFIALINHVIACAWYGLSSLEDREDSWVFVHLRSKERNTLEYAYMTSLHWSFTQFTPASME
;
A
#
# COMPACT_ATOMS: atom_id res chain seq x y z
N PHE A 1 -9.16 -1.18 6.66
CA PHE A 1 -9.89 -0.08 6.01
C PHE A 1 -10.82 -0.63 4.94
N THR A 2 -12.13 -0.54 5.13
CA THR A 2 -13.12 -0.82 4.08
C THR A 2 -14.18 0.28 4.15
N ALA A 3 -13.96 1.36 3.39
CA ALA A 3 -15.00 2.35 3.13
C ALA A 3 -16.16 1.70 2.36
N PRO A 4 -17.42 2.18 2.53
CA PRO A 4 -18.48 1.82 1.60
C PRO A 4 -17.97 2.12 0.19
N ALA A 5 -18.08 1.14 -0.70
CA ALA A 5 -17.45 1.19 -2.02
C ALA A 5 -18.19 2.21 -2.90
N GLY A 6 -17.90 3.49 -2.70
CA GLY A 6 -18.29 4.53 -3.63
C GLY A 6 -17.68 4.24 -5.00
N THR A 7 -18.39 4.61 -6.07
CA THR A 7 -17.95 4.44 -7.46
C THR A 7 -16.52 4.92 -7.67
N PHE A 8 -16.12 5.99 -6.99
CA PHE A 8 -14.76 6.52 -7.00
C PHE A 8 -13.71 5.53 -6.48
N MET A 9 -13.94 4.87 -5.34
CA MET A 9 -12.97 3.95 -4.74
C MET A 9 -12.78 2.70 -5.62
N ILE A 10 -13.86 2.21 -6.22
CA ILE A 10 -13.81 1.08 -7.17
C ILE A 10 -13.01 1.49 -8.42
N PHE A 11 -13.30 2.67 -8.96
CA PHE A 11 -12.58 3.21 -10.11
C PHE A 11 -11.08 3.33 -9.82
N MET A 12 -10.69 3.94 -8.70
CA MET A 12 -9.28 4.11 -8.32
C MET A 12 -8.57 2.77 -8.13
N ASP A 13 -9.24 1.78 -7.52
CA ASP A 13 -8.68 0.44 -7.34
C ASP A 13 -8.43 -0.27 -8.68
N TRP A 14 -9.34 -0.13 -9.65
CA TRP A 14 -9.19 -0.69 -11.00
C TRP A 14 -8.17 0.08 -11.84
N PHE A 15 -8.23 1.41 -11.82
CA PHE A 15 -7.30 2.27 -12.52
C PHE A 15 -5.87 1.95 -12.12
N GLY A 16 -5.58 1.90 -10.82
CA GLY A 16 -4.26 1.54 -10.32
C GLY A 16 -3.81 0.15 -10.80
N ARG A 17 -4.67 -0.87 -10.66
CA ARG A 17 -4.32 -2.24 -11.08
C ARG A 17 -4.01 -2.33 -12.58
N VAL A 18 -4.85 -1.74 -13.42
CA VAL A 18 -4.67 -1.75 -14.88
C VAL A 18 -3.44 -0.96 -15.27
N PHE A 19 -3.28 0.25 -14.73
CA PHE A 19 -2.14 1.12 -14.98
C PHE A 19 -0.81 0.40 -14.70
N TRP A 20 -0.66 -0.21 -13.51
CA TRP A 20 0.56 -0.91 -13.13
C TRP A 20 0.78 -2.22 -13.89
N THR A 21 -0.29 -2.91 -14.30
CA THR A 21 -0.19 -4.11 -15.15
C THR A 21 0.30 -3.75 -16.55
N ILE A 22 -0.05 -2.56 -17.05
CA ILE A 22 0.39 -2.04 -18.35
C ILE A 22 1.81 -1.44 -18.25
N GLU A 23 2.17 -0.77 -17.15
CA GLU A 23 3.51 -0.20 -16.96
C GLU A 23 4.61 -1.28 -16.86
N PHE A 24 4.27 -2.48 -16.38
CA PHE A 24 5.17 -3.62 -16.31
C PHE A 24 5.82 -4.01 -17.66
N PRO A 25 5.07 -4.33 -18.74
CA PRO A 25 5.68 -4.61 -20.04
C PRO A 25 6.40 -3.38 -20.62
N PHE A 26 5.92 -2.16 -20.34
CA PHE A 26 6.62 -0.94 -20.78
C PHE A 26 7.99 -0.77 -20.12
N SER A 27 8.18 -1.27 -18.90
CA SER A 27 9.48 -1.21 -18.21
C SER A 27 10.62 -1.93 -18.97
N PHE A 28 10.31 -2.87 -19.86
CA PHE A 28 11.31 -3.51 -20.73
C PHE A 28 11.79 -2.61 -21.88
N PHE A 29 11.11 -1.49 -22.14
CA PHE A 29 11.43 -0.52 -23.19
C PHE A 29 11.96 0.81 -22.63
N VAL A 30 12.04 0.95 -21.31
CA VAL A 30 12.57 2.16 -20.67
C VAL A 30 14.09 2.03 -20.53
N GLY A 31 14.82 2.94 -21.19
CA GLY A 31 16.28 3.02 -21.09
C GLY A 31 16.74 3.32 -19.67
N TYR A 32 17.96 2.90 -19.34
CA TYR A 32 18.58 3.18 -18.05
C TYR A 32 19.87 3.99 -18.21
N HIS A 33 20.17 4.82 -17.22
CA HIS A 33 21.40 5.59 -17.18
C HIS A 33 22.57 4.73 -16.70
N LYS A 34 23.65 4.70 -17.48
CA LYS A 34 24.93 4.10 -17.07
C LYS A 34 26.05 5.05 -17.47
N GLU A 35 26.85 5.50 -16.50
CA GLU A 35 28.04 6.34 -16.72
C GLU A 35 27.74 7.63 -17.52
N GLY A 36 26.59 8.25 -17.26
CA GLY A 36 26.19 9.50 -17.93
C GLY A 36 25.57 9.32 -19.33
N VAL A 37 25.48 8.09 -19.84
CA VAL A 37 24.84 7.78 -21.12
C VAL A 37 23.55 6.97 -20.89
N VAL A 38 22.53 7.23 -21.69
CA VAL A 38 21.28 6.44 -21.69
C VAL A 38 21.47 5.23 -22.60
N GLU A 39 21.42 4.04 -22.03
CA GLU A 39 21.42 2.79 -22.79
C GLU A 39 20.00 2.50 -23.29
N MET A 40 19.81 2.48 -24.61
CA MET A 40 18.51 2.29 -25.28
C MET A 40 18.37 0.92 -25.94
N ARG A 41 19.41 0.06 -25.89
CA ARG A 41 19.33 -1.27 -26.48
C ARG A 41 18.41 -2.20 -25.66
N VAL A 42 17.35 -2.67 -26.31
CA VAL A 42 16.29 -3.50 -25.69
C VAL A 42 16.82 -4.79 -25.04
N ASP A 43 17.85 -5.42 -25.61
CA ASP A 43 18.47 -6.64 -25.07
C ASP A 43 19.14 -6.39 -23.72
N ARG A 44 19.87 -5.27 -23.61
CA ARG A 44 20.55 -4.86 -22.37
C ARG A 44 19.56 -4.35 -21.33
N ILE A 45 18.53 -3.60 -21.75
CA ILE A 45 17.46 -3.14 -20.85
C ILE A 45 16.75 -4.33 -20.23
N ALA A 46 16.30 -5.29 -21.04
CA ALA A 46 15.56 -6.46 -20.56
C ALA A 46 16.38 -7.26 -19.55
N TRP A 47 17.67 -7.49 -19.80
CA TRP A 47 18.54 -8.21 -18.88
C TRP A 47 18.78 -7.46 -17.57
N ASN A 48 19.05 -6.15 -17.65
CA ASN A 48 19.26 -5.32 -16.47
C ASN A 48 17.99 -5.25 -15.60
N TYR A 49 16.83 -5.06 -16.23
CA TYR A 49 15.52 -5.05 -15.57
C TYR A 49 15.20 -6.42 -14.93
N ALA A 50 15.46 -7.52 -15.65
CA ALA A 50 15.24 -8.88 -15.16
C ALA A 50 16.01 -9.19 -13.86
N LYS A 51 17.23 -8.67 -13.72
CA LYS A 51 18.07 -8.89 -12.54
C LYS A 51 17.72 -7.98 -11.36
N SER A 52 17.17 -6.80 -11.62
CA SER A 52 16.98 -5.75 -10.60
C SER A 52 15.52 -5.63 -10.15
N TRP A 53 14.62 -5.20 -11.03
CA TRP A 53 13.27 -4.77 -10.67
C TRP A 53 12.18 -5.78 -11.02
N LEU A 54 12.40 -6.65 -12.01
CA LEU A 54 11.44 -7.69 -12.42
C LEU A 54 10.90 -8.54 -11.26
N PRO A 55 11.72 -9.12 -10.35
CA PRO A 55 11.18 -9.95 -9.27
C PRO A 55 10.26 -9.16 -8.33
N PHE A 56 10.56 -7.88 -8.10
CA PHE A 56 9.72 -7.00 -7.27
C PHE A 56 8.42 -6.64 -7.98
N ASP A 57 8.47 -6.24 -9.26
CA ASP A 57 7.27 -5.86 -10.01
C ASP A 57 6.31 -7.05 -10.18
N VAL A 58 6.84 -8.25 -10.46
CA VAL A 58 6.04 -9.50 -10.51
C VAL A 58 5.45 -9.84 -9.14
N ALA A 59 6.21 -9.73 -8.06
CA ALA A 59 5.71 -9.96 -6.71
C ALA A 59 4.56 -9.00 -6.35
N ILE A 60 4.69 -7.71 -6.67
CA ILE A 60 3.64 -6.73 -6.36
C ILE A 60 2.39 -6.96 -7.22
N ILE A 61 2.54 -7.22 -8.52
CA ILE A 61 1.41 -7.49 -9.42
C ILE A 61 0.69 -8.78 -8.99
N SER A 62 1.43 -9.86 -8.71
CA SER A 62 0.83 -11.13 -8.28
C SER A 62 0.05 -10.98 -6.98
N VAL A 63 0.56 -10.24 -5.99
CA VAL A 63 -0.18 -9.92 -4.76
C VAL A 63 -1.47 -9.16 -5.08
N ASP A 64 -1.43 -8.17 -5.97
CA ASP A 64 -2.60 -7.36 -6.32
C ASP A 64 -3.73 -8.18 -6.95
N TRP A 65 -3.39 -9.07 -7.89
CA TRP A 65 -4.34 -9.99 -8.50
C TRP A 65 -4.80 -11.09 -7.53
N CYS A 66 -3.91 -11.58 -6.67
CA CYS A 66 -4.25 -12.56 -5.63
C CYS A 66 -5.29 -11.99 -4.63
N VAL A 67 -5.11 -10.76 -4.16
CA VAL A 67 -6.10 -10.10 -3.28
C VAL A 67 -7.44 -9.99 -3.99
N TYR A 68 -7.45 -9.64 -5.27
CA TYR A 68 -8.69 -9.54 -6.03
C TYR A 68 -9.39 -10.90 -6.17
N GLY A 69 -8.66 -11.94 -6.55
CA GLY A 69 -9.19 -13.30 -6.68
C GLY A 69 -9.75 -13.82 -5.36
N LEU A 70 -9.00 -13.68 -4.27
CA LEU A 70 -9.45 -14.07 -2.94
C LEU A 70 -10.70 -13.30 -2.51
N ALA A 71 -10.78 -12.00 -2.85
CA ALA A 71 -11.96 -11.19 -2.57
C ALA A 71 -13.20 -11.66 -3.36
N GLN A 72 -13.05 -12.14 -4.61
CA GLN A 72 -14.18 -12.73 -5.36
C GLN A 72 -14.64 -14.04 -4.72
N VAL A 73 -13.71 -14.94 -4.40
CA VAL A 73 -14.03 -16.23 -3.75
C VAL A 73 -14.80 -16.02 -2.44
N THR A 74 -14.40 -15.05 -1.61
CA THR A 74 -15.11 -14.74 -0.36
C THR A 74 -16.50 -14.12 -0.57
N LYS A 75 -16.73 -13.41 -1.68
CA LYS A 75 -18.04 -12.84 -2.02
C LYS A 75 -19.00 -13.92 -2.51
N ASP A 76 -18.51 -14.80 -3.37
CA ASP A 76 -19.29 -15.92 -3.90
C ASP A 76 -19.70 -16.89 -2.79
N ALA A 77 -18.80 -17.12 -1.82
CA ALA A 77 -19.09 -17.92 -0.62
C ALA A 77 -20.15 -17.31 0.30
N GLN A 78 -20.37 -15.99 0.25
CA GLN A 78 -21.45 -15.31 1.00
C GLN A 78 -22.77 -15.23 0.22
N GLY A 79 -22.75 -15.38 -1.11
CA GLY A 79 -23.92 -15.30 -1.99
C GLY A 79 -24.62 -16.63 -2.27
N GLY A 80 -24.03 -17.76 -1.92
CA GLY A 80 -24.64 -19.08 -2.05
C GLY A 80 -25.42 -19.49 -0.79
N GLU A 81 -26.70 -19.81 -0.93
CA GLU A 81 -27.58 -20.39 0.11
C GLU A 81 -27.14 -21.80 0.61
N GLY A 82 -25.89 -22.21 0.37
CA GLY A 82 -25.31 -23.46 0.85
C GLY A 82 -24.73 -23.34 2.25
N GLN A 83 -25.62 -23.24 3.25
CA GLN A 83 -25.23 -23.31 4.66
C GLN A 83 -24.56 -24.65 5.00
N ALA A 84 -23.48 -24.55 5.80
CA ALA A 84 -22.88 -25.61 6.62
C ALA A 84 -22.12 -26.73 5.89
N ARG A 85 -20.79 -26.56 5.75
CA ARG A 85 -19.85 -27.70 5.92
C ARG A 85 -18.35 -27.41 6.16
N GLY A 86 -17.91 -26.17 6.36
CA GLY A 86 -16.49 -25.87 6.60
C GLY A 86 -16.25 -24.67 7.51
N GLY A 87 -16.61 -24.79 8.79
CA GLY A 87 -16.43 -23.72 9.78
C GLY A 87 -14.95 -23.32 9.92
N GLU A 88 -14.04 -24.28 10.08
CA GLU A 88 -12.63 -24.01 10.30
C GLU A 88 -11.90 -23.48 9.04
N GLU A 89 -12.26 -23.99 7.86
CA GLU A 89 -11.65 -23.54 6.60
C GLU A 89 -12.10 -22.13 6.20
N SER A 90 -13.37 -21.79 6.41
CA SER A 90 -13.90 -20.44 6.10
C SER A 90 -13.27 -19.36 7.00
N PHE A 91 -13.05 -19.65 8.29
CA PHE A 91 -12.36 -18.73 9.21
C PHE A 91 -10.89 -18.51 8.80
N THR A 92 -10.22 -19.57 8.36
CA THR A 92 -8.81 -19.49 7.90
C THR A 92 -8.69 -18.65 6.63
N ILE A 93 -9.59 -18.83 5.67
CA ILE A 93 -9.63 -18.05 4.42
C ILE A 93 -9.90 -16.57 4.72
N MET A 94 -10.78 -16.24 5.65
CA MET A 94 -11.05 -14.84 6.03
C MET A 94 -9.86 -14.19 6.73
N ARG A 95 -9.15 -14.91 7.60
CA ARG A 95 -7.93 -14.42 8.25
C ARG A 95 -6.81 -14.22 7.24
N LEU A 96 -6.65 -15.13 6.28
CA LEU A 96 -5.74 -14.98 5.14
C LEU A 96 -6.12 -13.76 4.29
N ALA A 97 -7.40 -13.55 3.99
CA ALA A 97 -7.86 -12.39 3.24
C ALA A 97 -7.57 -11.05 3.95
N LYS A 98 -7.64 -11.02 5.29
CA LYS A 98 -7.18 -9.85 6.06
C LYS A 98 -5.65 -9.70 6.00
N ALA A 99 -4.88 -10.78 6.14
CA ALA A 99 -3.42 -10.77 6.08
C ALA A 99 -2.88 -10.29 4.71
N VAL A 100 -3.44 -10.80 3.61
CA VAL A 100 -3.02 -10.44 2.25
C VAL A 100 -3.34 -8.96 1.95
N LYS A 101 -4.30 -8.32 2.62
CA LYS A 101 -4.48 -6.86 2.52
C LYS A 101 -3.27 -6.07 3.02
N PHE A 102 -2.51 -6.57 4.01
CA PHE A 102 -1.26 -5.93 4.44
C PHE A 102 -0.16 -6.07 3.39
N LEU A 103 -0.18 -7.12 2.57
CA LEU A 103 0.76 -7.25 1.46
C LEU A 103 0.56 -6.14 0.40
N ARG A 104 -0.59 -5.44 0.39
CA ARG A 104 -0.74 -4.22 -0.45
C ARG A 104 0.22 -3.10 -0.04
N LEU A 105 0.78 -3.12 1.18
CA LEU A 105 1.83 -2.19 1.59
C LEU A 105 3.11 -2.37 0.76
N MET A 106 3.30 -3.54 0.12
CA MET A 106 4.39 -3.74 -0.85
C MET A 106 4.29 -2.79 -2.04
N ARG A 107 3.10 -2.24 -2.35
CA ARG A 107 2.97 -1.18 -3.36
C ARG A 107 3.74 0.08 -2.99
N LEU A 108 4.01 0.34 -1.70
CA LEU A 108 4.88 1.44 -1.26
C LEU A 108 6.32 1.26 -1.75
N LEU A 109 6.75 0.03 -2.06
CA LEU A 109 8.06 -0.19 -2.67
C LEU A 109 8.18 0.48 -4.04
N ARG A 110 7.06 0.71 -4.74
CA ARG A 110 7.04 1.47 -5.99
C ARG A 110 7.47 2.93 -5.80
N LEU A 111 7.37 3.48 -4.58
CA LEU A 111 7.92 4.81 -4.26
C LEU A 111 9.45 4.82 -4.34
N PHE A 112 10.12 3.69 -4.08
CA PHE A 112 11.57 3.59 -4.32
C PHE A 112 11.89 3.68 -5.81
N LYS A 113 11.08 3.07 -6.69
CA LYS A 113 11.21 3.22 -8.15
C LYS A 113 11.05 4.70 -8.56
N ALA A 114 10.03 5.38 -8.01
CA ALA A 114 9.81 6.81 -8.23
C ALA A 114 10.95 7.70 -7.69
N SER A 115 11.66 7.27 -6.64
CA SER A 115 12.75 8.04 -6.05
C SER A 115 13.96 8.18 -6.97
N GLY A 116 14.23 7.19 -7.84
CA GLY A 116 15.29 7.28 -8.85
C GLY A 116 14.98 8.33 -9.91
N VAL A 117 13.76 8.30 -10.46
CA VAL A 117 13.27 9.29 -11.43
C VAL A 117 13.26 10.70 -10.82
N LEU A 118 12.86 10.82 -9.56
CA LEU A 118 12.87 12.11 -8.86
C LEU A 118 14.30 12.64 -8.69
N SER A 119 15.29 11.77 -8.44
CA SER A 119 16.71 12.17 -8.36
C SER A 119 17.19 12.77 -9.68
N GLU A 120 16.88 12.13 -10.80
CA GLU A 120 17.27 12.64 -12.13
C GLU A 120 16.60 13.98 -12.47
N MET A 121 15.37 14.21 -11.99
CA MET A 121 14.70 15.51 -12.11
C MET A 121 15.35 16.57 -11.23
N ILE A 122 15.73 16.21 -9.99
CA ILE A 122 16.42 17.08 -9.04
C ILE A 122 17.79 17.51 -9.58
N ASP A 123 18.53 16.62 -10.25
CA ASP A 123 19.85 16.92 -10.82
C ASP A 123 19.81 18.02 -11.90
N ARG A 124 18.63 18.27 -12.51
CA ARG A 124 18.43 19.36 -13.47
C ARG A 124 18.20 20.72 -12.81
N ILE A 125 17.92 20.74 -11.51
CA ILE A 125 17.61 21.96 -10.75
C ILE A 125 18.93 22.60 -10.28
N GLN A 126 19.19 23.82 -10.75
CA GLN A 126 20.41 24.57 -10.40
C GLN A 126 20.23 25.48 -9.16
N SER A 127 19.00 25.67 -8.69
CA SER A 127 18.71 26.56 -7.56
C SER A 127 18.92 25.86 -6.22
N GLU A 128 19.87 26.34 -5.42
CA GLU A 128 20.16 25.82 -4.08
C GLU A 128 18.94 25.84 -3.15
N TRP A 129 18.15 26.92 -3.19
CA TRP A 129 16.91 27.03 -2.42
C TRP A 129 15.90 25.94 -2.77
N CYS A 130 15.75 25.64 -4.06
CA CYS A 130 14.83 24.60 -4.53
C CYS A 130 15.30 23.21 -4.06
N LEU A 131 16.60 22.93 -4.13
CA LEU A 131 17.18 21.67 -3.63
C LEU A 131 16.91 21.45 -2.14
N ILE A 132 17.11 22.48 -1.31
CA ILE A 132 16.84 22.43 0.14
C ILE A 132 15.35 22.17 0.39
N MET A 133 14.46 22.89 -0.29
CA MET A 133 13.01 22.71 -0.13
C MET A 133 12.56 21.30 -0.52
N VAL A 134 13.05 20.77 -1.65
CA VAL A 134 12.74 19.39 -2.08
C VAL A 134 13.25 18.37 -1.07
N GLY A 135 14.43 18.57 -0.49
CA GLY A 135 14.97 17.72 0.58
C GLY A 135 14.07 17.68 1.81
N ILE A 136 13.60 18.85 2.28
CA ILE A 136 12.67 18.96 3.42
C ILE A 136 11.34 18.28 3.11
N ILE A 137 10.75 18.54 1.94
CA ILE A 137 9.49 17.92 1.52
C ILE A 137 9.62 16.40 1.46
N LYS A 138 10.74 15.89 0.91
CA LYS A 138 11.02 14.44 0.85
C LYS A 138 11.06 13.83 2.26
N LEU A 139 11.68 14.49 3.24
CA LEU A 139 11.72 14.04 4.63
C LEU A 139 10.33 14.06 5.27
N ILE A 140 9.53 15.11 5.07
CA ILE A 140 8.17 15.21 5.62
C ILE A 140 7.28 14.11 5.05
N ILE A 141 7.30 13.87 3.73
CA ILE A 141 6.56 12.79 3.09
C ILE A 141 7.01 11.44 3.64
N PHE A 142 8.32 11.22 3.81
CA PHE A 142 8.84 9.98 4.37
C PHE A 142 8.34 9.71 5.80
N ILE A 143 8.37 10.72 6.66
CA ILE A 143 7.85 10.63 8.04
C ILE A 143 6.33 10.36 8.02
N ALA A 144 5.58 11.05 7.17
CA ALA A 144 4.13 10.86 7.05
C ALA A 144 3.78 9.44 6.57
N LEU A 145 4.55 8.89 5.62
CA LEU A 145 4.36 7.52 5.13
C LEU A 145 4.64 6.47 6.20
N ILE A 146 5.71 6.63 6.97
CA ILE A 146 6.01 5.73 8.10
C ILE A 146 4.87 5.78 9.12
N ASN A 147 4.41 6.97 9.48
CA ASN A 147 3.28 7.12 10.40
C ASN A 147 1.99 6.51 9.87
N HIS A 148 1.70 6.65 8.58
CA HIS A 148 0.57 5.98 7.95
C HIS A 148 0.68 4.46 8.05
N VAL A 149 1.85 3.88 7.77
CA VAL A 149 2.08 2.43 7.85
C VAL A 149 1.90 1.94 9.29
N ILE A 150 2.49 2.62 10.27
CA ILE A 150 2.40 2.26 11.69
C ILE A 150 0.95 2.39 12.18
N ALA A 151 0.27 3.49 11.87
CA ALA A 151 -1.13 3.68 12.21
C ALA A 151 -2.03 2.60 11.59
N CYS A 152 -1.84 2.28 10.31
CA CYS A 152 -2.58 1.23 9.61
C CYS A 152 -2.29 -0.17 10.18
N ALA A 153 -1.04 -0.44 10.56
CA ALA A 153 -0.65 -1.69 11.20
C ALA A 153 -1.26 -1.81 12.59
N TRP A 154 -1.28 -0.74 13.38
CA TRP A 154 -1.87 -0.71 14.73
C TRP A 154 -3.39 -0.96 14.69
N TYR A 155 -4.12 -0.23 13.84
CA TYR A 155 -5.55 -0.50 13.60
C TYR A 155 -5.79 -1.90 13.06
N GLY A 156 -4.93 -2.33 12.13
CA GLY A 156 -4.99 -3.63 11.49
C GLY A 156 -4.84 -4.79 12.49
N LEU A 157 -3.86 -4.72 13.38
CA LEU A 157 -3.61 -5.71 14.43
C LEU A 157 -4.83 -5.83 15.35
N SER A 158 -5.41 -4.71 15.76
CA SER A 158 -6.63 -4.68 16.57
C SER A 158 -7.86 -5.24 15.86
N SER A 159 -7.88 -5.27 14.53
CA SER A 159 -8.98 -5.85 13.73
C SER A 159 -8.80 -7.35 13.40
N LEU A 160 -7.60 -7.88 13.63
CA LEU A 160 -7.26 -9.30 13.44
C LEU A 160 -7.53 -10.13 14.69
N GLU A 161 -7.39 -9.49 15.84
CA GLU A 161 -7.57 -10.08 17.16
C GLU A 161 -8.94 -9.64 17.69
N ASP A 162 -9.95 -10.51 17.61
CA ASP A 162 -11.28 -10.30 18.19
C ASP A 162 -11.20 -10.41 19.73
N ARG A 163 -10.33 -9.60 20.36
CA ARG A 163 -10.28 -9.42 21.80
C ARG A 163 -11.16 -8.25 22.20
N GLU A 164 -11.96 -8.49 23.23
CA GLU A 164 -12.82 -7.49 23.86
C GLU A 164 -12.01 -6.35 24.52
N ASP A 165 -10.71 -6.54 24.74
CA ASP A 165 -9.81 -5.52 25.32
C ASP A 165 -9.11 -4.64 24.26
N SER A 166 -9.41 -4.83 22.98
CA SER A 166 -8.78 -4.01 21.93
C SER A 166 -9.23 -2.55 22.02
N TRP A 167 -8.33 -1.59 21.75
CA TRP A 167 -8.66 -0.16 21.79
C TRP A 167 -9.83 0.18 20.87
N VAL A 168 -9.95 -0.52 19.74
CA VAL A 168 -11.07 -0.43 18.79
C VAL A 168 -12.37 -0.86 19.46
N PHE A 169 -12.38 -1.97 20.19
CA PHE A 169 -13.57 -2.42 20.89
C PHE A 169 -13.98 -1.47 22.02
N VAL A 170 -13.01 -0.93 22.77
CA VAL A 170 -13.27 -0.03 23.90
C VAL A 170 -13.76 1.35 23.45
N HIS A 171 -13.15 1.93 22.41
CA HIS A 171 -13.40 3.34 22.02
C HIS A 171 -14.40 3.48 20.86
N LEU A 172 -14.49 2.48 19.99
CA LEU A 172 -15.24 2.54 18.72
C LEU A 172 -16.60 1.80 18.75
N ARG A 173 -16.95 1.10 19.84
CA ARG A 173 -18.23 0.36 19.97
C ARG A 173 -19.46 1.26 20.06
N SER A 174 -19.31 2.53 20.45
CA SER A 174 -20.39 3.52 20.32
C SER A 174 -20.69 3.74 18.83
N LYS A 175 -21.92 3.43 18.43
CA LYS A 175 -22.40 3.53 17.03
C LYS A 175 -22.22 4.94 16.44
N GLU A 176 -22.11 5.97 17.26
CA GLU A 176 -21.88 7.37 16.87
C GLU A 176 -20.41 7.67 16.49
N ARG A 177 -19.44 6.87 16.97
CA ARG A 177 -18.00 7.05 16.70
C ARG A 177 -17.42 6.02 15.72
N ASN A 178 -18.27 5.21 15.10
CA ASN A 178 -17.86 4.12 14.21
C ASN A 178 -17.58 4.60 12.77
N THR A 179 -17.07 5.82 12.61
CA THR A 179 -16.65 6.36 11.31
C THR A 179 -15.19 5.98 11.05
N LEU A 180 -14.92 5.54 9.82
CA LEU A 180 -13.56 5.14 9.40
C LEU A 180 -12.55 6.27 9.49
N GLU A 181 -13.01 7.49 9.25
CA GLU A 181 -12.22 8.71 9.38
C GLU A 181 -11.77 8.91 10.83
N TYR A 182 -12.68 8.71 11.79
CA TYR A 182 -12.35 8.82 13.21
C TYR A 182 -11.32 7.76 13.60
N ALA A 183 -11.53 6.49 13.24
CA ALA A 183 -10.57 5.42 13.51
C ALA A 183 -9.19 5.70 12.89
N TYR A 184 -9.16 6.19 11.64
CA TYR A 184 -7.92 6.54 10.95
C TYR A 184 -7.20 7.70 11.65
N MET A 185 -7.91 8.78 11.97
CA MET A 185 -7.34 9.96 12.62
C MET A 185 -6.81 9.63 14.02
N THR A 186 -7.51 8.81 14.79
CA THR A 186 -7.04 8.35 16.10
C THR A 186 -5.78 7.49 15.98
N SER A 187 -5.74 6.52 15.06
CA SER A 187 -4.55 5.71 14.83
C SER A 187 -3.36 6.52 14.31
N LEU A 188 -3.61 7.51 13.47
CA LEU A 188 -2.58 8.39 12.94
C LEU A 188 -2.03 9.32 14.01
N HIS A 189 -2.92 9.91 14.83
CA HIS A 189 -2.52 10.72 15.98
C HIS A 189 -1.68 9.91 16.95
N TRP A 190 -2.09 8.66 17.26
CA TRP A 190 -1.30 7.74 18.08
C TRP A 190 0.09 7.51 17.55
N SER A 191 0.23 7.27 16.24
CA SER A 191 1.54 7.09 15.64
C SER A 191 2.39 8.35 15.79
N PHE A 192 1.84 9.53 15.54
CA PHE A 192 2.57 10.79 15.67
C PHE A 192 3.06 11.06 17.09
N THR A 193 2.25 10.77 18.11
CA THR A 193 2.65 10.92 19.52
C THR A 193 3.79 9.97 19.94
N GLN A 194 4.12 8.95 19.14
CA GLN A 194 5.32 8.13 19.38
C GLN A 194 6.60 8.77 18.83
N PHE A 195 6.50 9.57 17.77
CA PHE A 195 7.66 10.23 17.15
C PHE A 195 7.97 11.59 17.75
N THR A 196 6.94 12.31 18.18
CA THR A 196 7.07 13.54 18.96
C THR A 196 6.67 13.21 20.39
N PRO A 197 7.45 13.54 21.44
CA PRO A 197 7.13 13.25 22.85
C PRO A 197 5.97 14.12 23.38
N ALA A 198 4.85 14.14 22.66
CA ALA A 198 3.60 14.76 23.03
C ALA A 198 2.69 13.67 23.62
N SER A 199 2.11 13.92 24.80
CA SER A 199 1.17 12.99 25.42
C SER A 199 -0.13 12.92 24.60
N MET A 200 -0.70 11.72 24.51
CA MET A 200 -2.05 11.53 24.01
C MET A 200 -2.99 11.70 25.21
N GLU A 201 -3.51 12.90 25.38
CA GLU A 201 -4.55 13.24 26.36
C GLU A 201 -5.85 13.61 25.66
#